data_AF-A0A9X2I905-F1
#
_entry.id   AF-A0A9X2I905-F1
#
_cell.length_a   1.000
_cell.length_b   1.000
_cell.length_c   1.000
_cell.angle_alpha   90.00
_cell.angle_beta   90.00
_cell.angle_gamma   90.00
#
_symmetry.space_group_name_H-M   'P 1'
#
loop_
_entity.id
_entity.type
_entity.pdbx_description
1 polymer ?
#
loop_
_entity_poly.entity_id
_entity_poly.type
_entity_poly.pdbx_seq_one_letter_code
_entity_poly.pdbx_strand_id
1 'polypeptide(L)'
;MKAKQDKHLLAIQDCEKKISSLPAGEIKYHLFILLHSIKEKNNEASQKLIVVLSELLDNLNDLHQLISFDLTLFNKIYENYNKLQTIAQINSYGYQFKIIVLHIGGAIAAVICGIAGGLVGGIVGLARGTWNHEPHKGLGIGLFTGYFVGAIVGFRTPKKLCKDEFQRQLEFGLNGFGRGLENLRQTLNHERENLKPFEDYFEEEKALIRNQCFASDSEFEAFLDEDITYEINSFKAGFIGGASLHGYLGHHLYIVIKIKESQHLIEFTRQPADTSIPPDQQEMRTVKGKKIIEMLATYKKLQETNACTYDYILTRMKPGDNDCHTLVNKVLIGTDQPAARLLRYQGMNTVGATIGFFISKLSPFKEEFFTTPGPSLEY
;
A
#
# COMPACT_ATOMS: atom_id res chain seq x y z
N MET A 1 10.02 23.14 25.86
CA MET A 1 10.21 22.32 24.64
C MET A 1 10.28 20.83 24.94
N LYS A 2 11.15 20.37 25.85
CA LYS A 2 11.29 18.95 26.25
C LYS A 2 9.96 18.28 26.68
N ALA A 3 9.24 18.86 27.66
CA ALA A 3 7.94 18.35 28.09
C ALA A 3 6.85 18.28 26.97
N LYS A 4 6.94 19.15 25.95
CA LYS A 4 6.01 19.15 24.81
C LYS A 4 6.35 18.04 23.80
N GLN A 5 7.63 17.75 23.61
CA GLN A 5 8.11 16.60 22.84
C GLN A 5 7.75 15.29 23.54
N ASP A 6 7.91 15.23 24.86
CA ASP A 6 7.57 14.05 25.66
C ASP A 6 6.07 13.72 25.60
N LYS A 7 5.20 14.74 25.70
CA LYS A 7 3.73 14.55 25.55
C LYS A 7 3.32 14.10 24.15
N HIS A 8 3.97 14.63 23.11
CA HIS A 8 3.68 14.23 21.72
C HIS A 8 4.07 12.77 21.48
N LEU A 9 5.27 12.36 21.95
CA LEU A 9 5.73 10.98 21.83
C LEU A 9 4.82 9.99 22.56
N LEU A 10 4.39 10.32 23.77
CA LEU A 10 3.43 9.50 24.52
C LEU A 10 2.09 9.34 23.79
N ALA A 11 1.58 10.42 23.18
CA ALA A 11 0.35 10.36 22.39
C ALA A 11 0.51 9.49 21.12
N ILE A 12 1.68 9.53 20.47
CA ILE A 12 1.99 8.64 19.34
C ILE A 12 1.96 7.18 19.79
N GLN A 13 2.64 6.84 20.88
CA GLN A 13 2.69 5.47 21.42
C GLN A 13 1.32 4.96 21.85
N ASP A 14 0.48 5.83 22.43
CA ASP A 14 -0.90 5.50 22.76
C ASP A 14 -1.72 5.18 21.50
N CYS A 15 -1.61 6.00 20.45
CA CYS A 15 -2.25 5.74 19.18
C CYS A 15 -1.72 4.46 18.49
N GLU A 16 -0.42 4.16 18.57
CA GLU A 16 0.15 2.91 18.04
C GLU A 16 -0.50 1.68 18.69
N LYS A 17 -0.71 1.72 20.02
CA LYS A 17 -1.43 0.66 20.76
C LYS A 17 -2.89 0.55 20.36
N LYS A 18 -3.60 1.68 20.28
CA LYS A 18 -5.02 1.72 19.88
C LYS A 18 -5.25 1.28 18.45
N ILE A 19 -4.30 1.50 17.54
CA ILE A 19 -4.36 0.95 16.17
C ILE A 19 -4.19 -0.57 16.23
N SER A 20 -3.25 -1.07 17.03
CA SER A 20 -2.97 -2.51 17.15
C SER A 20 -4.16 -3.28 17.72
N SER A 21 -4.98 -2.66 18.58
CA SER A 21 -6.19 -3.29 19.15
C SER A 21 -7.38 -3.36 18.20
N LEU A 22 -7.36 -2.67 17.06
CA LEU A 22 -8.44 -2.77 16.06
C LEU A 22 -8.45 -4.17 15.40
N PRO A 23 -9.54 -4.56 14.75
CA PRO A 23 -9.57 -5.75 13.88
C PRO A 23 -8.58 -5.65 12.74
N ALA A 24 -8.12 -6.81 12.26
CA ALA A 24 -7.26 -6.84 11.09
C ALA A 24 -7.98 -6.27 9.85
N GLY A 25 -7.24 -5.52 9.02
CA GLY A 25 -7.77 -4.98 7.78
C GLY A 25 -7.12 -3.69 7.26
N GLU A 26 -7.63 -3.23 6.11
CA GLU A 26 -7.08 -2.07 5.37
C GLU A 26 -7.11 -0.76 6.19
N ILE A 27 -8.05 -0.61 7.12
CA ILE A 27 -8.15 0.59 7.96
C ILE A 27 -6.87 0.80 8.77
N LYS A 28 -6.29 -0.27 9.35
CA LYS A 28 -5.02 -0.19 10.09
C LYS A 28 -3.87 0.35 9.22
N TYR A 29 -3.78 -0.07 7.97
CA TYR A 29 -2.76 0.41 7.03
C TYR A 29 -2.83 1.93 6.82
N HIS A 30 -4.03 2.49 6.63
CA HIS A 30 -4.18 3.93 6.43
C HIS A 30 -3.98 4.72 7.73
N LEU A 31 -4.43 4.19 8.87
CA LEU A 31 -4.16 4.79 10.18
C LEU A 31 -2.66 4.80 10.51
N PHE A 32 -1.93 3.73 10.16
CA PHE A 32 -0.48 3.64 10.28
C PHE A 32 0.20 4.77 9.49
N ILE A 33 -0.20 4.99 8.23
CA ILE A 33 0.32 6.07 7.40
C ILE A 33 0.07 7.42 8.06
N LEU A 34 -1.16 7.68 8.53
CA LEU A 34 -1.49 8.93 9.19
C LEU A 34 -0.63 9.17 10.43
N LEU A 35 -0.49 8.15 11.27
CA LEU A 35 0.29 8.24 12.49
C LEU A 35 1.78 8.45 12.22
N HIS A 36 2.37 7.71 11.26
CA HIS A 36 3.78 7.90 10.86
C HIS A 36 4.03 9.29 10.28
N SER A 37 3.12 9.79 9.43
CA SER A 37 3.21 11.15 8.87
C SER A 37 3.21 12.23 9.97
N ILE A 38 2.37 12.03 11.00
CA ILE A 38 2.29 12.92 12.17
C ILE A 38 3.57 12.80 13.01
N LYS A 39 4.06 11.58 13.26
CA LYS A 39 5.25 11.30 14.09
C LYS A 39 6.51 12.00 13.59
N GLU A 40 6.70 12.07 12.27
CA GLU A 40 7.86 12.73 11.65
C GLU A 40 7.84 14.27 11.77
N LYS A 41 6.72 14.87 12.19
CA LYS A 41 6.54 16.33 12.31
C LYS A 41 6.01 16.70 13.69
N ASN A 42 6.74 17.49 14.46
CA ASN A 42 6.22 18.05 15.72
C ASN A 42 5.91 19.54 15.59
N ASN A 43 4.83 19.88 14.89
CA ASN A 43 4.34 21.24 14.72
C ASN A 43 2.91 21.38 15.29
N GLU A 44 2.31 22.56 15.20
CA GLU A 44 0.97 22.80 15.74
C GLU A 44 -0.11 21.95 15.04
N ALA A 45 0.01 21.76 13.72
CA ALA A 45 -0.94 20.95 12.96
C ALA A 45 -0.88 19.47 13.37
N SER A 46 0.32 18.90 13.51
CA SER A 46 0.49 17.51 13.94
C SER A 46 0.02 17.27 15.38
N GLN A 47 0.16 18.28 16.26
CA GLN A 47 -0.38 18.23 17.62
C GLN A 47 -1.91 18.25 17.65
N LYS A 48 -2.56 19.03 16.77
CA LYS A 48 -4.02 19.01 16.64
C LYS A 48 -4.51 17.69 16.03
N LEU A 49 -3.81 17.19 15.01
CA LEU A 49 -4.14 15.92 14.36
C LEU A 49 -4.06 14.74 15.34
N ILE A 50 -3.01 14.64 16.16
CA ILE A 50 -2.87 13.50 17.07
C ILE A 50 -3.97 13.43 18.14
N VAL A 51 -4.47 14.59 18.60
CA VAL A 51 -5.58 14.65 19.56
C VAL A 51 -6.84 14.08 18.93
N VAL A 52 -7.23 14.57 17.75
CA VAL A 52 -8.43 14.10 17.05
C VAL A 52 -8.27 12.65 16.58
N LEU A 53 -7.07 12.24 16.19
CA LEU A 53 -6.78 10.85 15.83
C LEU A 53 -6.97 9.92 17.02
N SER A 54 -6.51 10.32 18.22
CA SER A 54 -6.73 9.55 19.44
C SER A 54 -8.22 9.36 19.73
N GLU A 55 -9.01 10.43 19.68
CA GLU A 55 -10.47 10.35 19.88
C GLU A 55 -11.16 9.49 18.80
N LEU A 56 -10.69 9.56 17.55
CA LEU A 56 -11.18 8.71 16.48
C LEU A 56 -10.89 7.23 16.74
N LEU A 57 -9.69 6.91 17.24
CA LEU A 57 -9.29 5.54 17.57
C LEU A 57 -10.07 4.99 18.76
N ASP A 58 -10.38 5.81 19.75
CA ASP A 58 -11.25 5.43 20.87
C ASP A 58 -12.64 5.01 20.35
N ASN A 59 -13.28 5.87 19.54
CA ASN A 59 -14.59 5.57 18.97
C ASN A 59 -14.57 4.34 18.04
N LEU A 60 -13.48 4.10 17.29
CA LEU A 60 -13.35 2.90 16.46
C LEU A 60 -13.23 1.62 17.29
N ASN A 61 -12.49 1.65 18.40
CA ASN A 61 -12.39 0.53 19.32
C ASN A 61 -13.74 0.26 20.00
N ASP A 62 -14.44 1.31 20.43
CA ASP A 62 -15.79 1.20 20.97
C ASP A 62 -16.74 0.56 19.94
N LEU A 63 -16.69 1.00 18.67
CA LEU A 63 -17.54 0.45 17.60
C LEU A 63 -17.28 -1.05 17.39
N HIS A 64 -16.03 -1.49 17.50
CA HIS A 64 -15.68 -2.90 17.35
C HIS A 64 -16.21 -3.76 18.50
N GLN A 65 -16.32 -3.21 19.72
CA GLN A 65 -16.84 -3.93 20.88
C GLN A 65 -18.37 -4.08 20.88
N LEU A 66 -19.07 -3.37 19.99
CA LEU A 66 -20.52 -3.45 19.91
C LEU A 66 -20.98 -4.74 19.23
N ILE A 67 -22.03 -5.34 19.80
CA ILE A 67 -22.72 -6.51 19.22
C ILE A 67 -23.60 -6.10 18.02
N SER A 68 -24.05 -4.86 17.99
CA SER A 68 -24.91 -4.30 16.94
C SER A 68 -24.44 -2.93 16.50
N PHE A 69 -24.68 -2.59 15.23
CA PHE A 69 -24.32 -1.29 14.68
C PHE A 69 -24.96 -0.12 15.44
N ASP A 70 -24.13 0.84 15.88
CA ASP A 70 -24.58 2.13 16.42
C ASP A 70 -24.29 3.26 15.44
N LEU A 71 -25.35 3.73 14.78
CA LEU A 71 -25.29 4.85 13.83
C LEU A 71 -24.78 6.15 14.49
N THR A 72 -25.08 6.36 15.77
CA THR A 72 -24.63 7.54 16.51
C THR A 72 -23.12 7.52 16.68
N LEU A 73 -22.56 6.37 17.07
CA LEU A 73 -21.13 6.19 17.20
C LEU A 73 -20.43 6.28 15.83
N PHE A 74 -21.02 5.69 14.79
CA PHE A 74 -20.50 5.81 13.43
C PHE A 74 -20.46 7.26 12.95
N ASN A 75 -21.50 8.04 13.24
CA ASN A 75 -21.52 9.47 12.93
C ASN A 75 -20.43 10.24 13.69
N LYS A 76 -20.15 9.90 14.96
CA LYS A 76 -19.01 10.48 15.71
C LYS A 76 -17.66 10.14 15.06
N ILE A 77 -17.48 8.90 14.59
CA ILE A 77 -16.28 8.51 13.84
C ILE A 77 -16.15 9.35 12.57
N TYR A 78 -17.25 9.54 11.84
CA TYR A 78 -17.26 10.34 10.62
C TYR A 78 -17.02 11.84 10.90
N GLU A 79 -17.54 12.38 12.00
CA GLU A 79 -17.24 13.73 12.46
C GLU A 79 -15.75 13.90 12.79
N ASN A 80 -15.15 12.95 13.50
CA ASN A 80 -13.72 12.99 13.80
C ASN A 80 -12.87 12.87 12.53
N TYR A 81 -13.30 12.04 11.57
CA TYR A 81 -12.71 12.00 10.23
C TYR A 81 -12.77 13.36 9.54
N ASN A 82 -13.93 14.03 9.52
CA ASN A 82 -14.09 15.35 8.93
C ASN A 82 -13.25 16.43 9.65
N LYS A 83 -13.10 16.34 10.98
CA LYS A 83 -12.19 17.19 11.75
C LYS A 83 -10.74 16.99 11.32
N LEU A 84 -10.29 15.74 11.17
CA LEU A 84 -8.94 15.45 10.65
C LEU A 84 -8.73 16.04 9.25
N GLN A 85 -9.71 15.88 8.35
CA GLN A 85 -9.66 16.48 7.02
C GLN A 85 -9.56 18.01 7.06
N THR A 86 -10.31 18.64 7.96
CA THR A 86 -10.31 20.09 8.17
C THR A 86 -8.95 20.58 8.67
N ILE A 87 -8.37 19.90 9.67
CA ILE A 87 -7.05 20.25 10.21
C ILE A 87 -5.96 20.05 9.15
N ALA A 88 -6.05 18.99 8.35
CA ALA A 88 -5.17 18.74 7.22
C ALA A 88 -5.42 19.66 6.01
N GLN A 89 -6.48 20.50 6.08
CA GLN A 89 -6.93 21.42 5.04
C GLN A 89 -7.29 20.76 3.71
N ILE A 90 -7.61 19.45 3.72
CA ILE A 90 -7.86 18.68 2.49
C ILE A 90 -9.32 18.70 2.03
N ASN A 91 -10.26 19.10 2.88
CA ASN A 91 -11.69 19.17 2.55
C ASN A 91 -12.18 20.59 2.17
N SER A 92 -11.31 21.60 2.18
CA SER A 92 -11.71 22.96 1.79
C SER A 92 -12.01 23.03 0.29
N TYR A 93 -13.00 23.85 -0.11
CA TYR A 93 -13.34 24.06 -1.52
C TYR A 93 -12.13 24.49 -2.35
N GLY A 94 -11.31 25.40 -1.82
CA GLY A 94 -10.08 25.84 -2.48
C GLY A 94 -9.09 24.70 -2.70
N TYR A 95 -8.97 23.79 -1.73
CA TYR A 95 -8.11 22.61 -1.87
C TYR A 95 -8.66 21.61 -2.89
N GLN A 96 -9.96 21.33 -2.86
CA GLN A 96 -10.61 20.43 -3.83
C GLN A 96 -10.49 20.96 -5.26
N PHE A 97 -10.70 22.26 -5.47
CA PHE A 97 -10.45 22.90 -6.75
C PHE A 97 -8.97 22.79 -7.17
N LYS A 98 -8.04 23.06 -6.25
CA LYS A 98 -6.59 22.87 -6.48
C LYS A 98 -6.26 21.42 -6.87
N ILE A 99 -6.88 20.41 -6.26
CA ILE A 99 -6.71 19.01 -6.65
C ILE A 99 -7.12 18.80 -8.11
N ILE A 100 -8.31 19.27 -8.49
CA ILE A 100 -8.84 19.10 -9.85
C ILE A 100 -7.90 19.74 -10.87
N VAL A 101 -7.49 20.99 -10.62
CA VAL A 101 -6.52 21.70 -11.47
C VAL A 101 -5.19 20.95 -11.56
N LEU A 102 -4.68 20.43 -10.46
CA LEU A 102 -3.43 19.64 -10.45
C LEU A 102 -3.56 18.30 -11.18
N HIS A 103 -4.75 17.68 -11.20
CA HIS A 103 -4.98 16.45 -11.95
C HIS A 103 -5.07 16.72 -13.45
N ILE A 104 -5.87 17.71 -13.86
CA ILE A 104 -6.04 18.07 -15.27
C ILE A 104 -4.71 18.62 -15.82
N GLY A 105 -4.12 19.58 -15.12
CA GLY A 105 -2.81 20.15 -15.49
C GLY A 105 -1.71 19.10 -15.47
N GLY A 106 -1.71 18.18 -14.50
CA GLY A 106 -0.79 17.05 -14.47
C GLY A 106 -0.97 16.11 -15.66
N ALA A 107 -2.21 15.78 -16.05
CA ALA A 107 -2.47 14.94 -17.21
C ALA A 107 -2.00 15.59 -18.51
N ILE A 108 -2.27 16.88 -18.71
CA ILE A 108 -1.80 17.64 -19.87
C ILE A 108 -0.26 17.69 -19.88
N ALA A 109 0.36 18.00 -18.74
CA ALA A 109 1.81 18.00 -18.60
C ALA A 109 2.41 16.62 -18.85
N ALA A 110 1.75 15.54 -18.43
CA ALA A 110 2.19 14.17 -18.70
C ALA A 110 2.26 13.87 -20.20
N VAL A 111 1.26 14.31 -20.97
CA VAL A 111 1.25 14.13 -22.44
C VAL A 111 2.39 14.92 -23.08
N ILE A 112 2.53 16.21 -22.73
CA ILE A 112 3.56 17.08 -23.32
C ILE A 112 4.97 16.58 -22.95
N CYS A 113 5.23 16.36 -21.66
CA CYS A 113 6.51 15.85 -21.18
C CYS A 113 6.78 14.42 -21.67
N GLY A 114 5.74 13.60 -21.85
CA GLY A 114 5.86 12.26 -22.43
C GLY A 114 6.30 12.31 -23.90
N ILE A 115 5.70 13.16 -24.72
CA ILE A 115 6.12 13.33 -26.12
C ILE A 115 7.56 13.85 -26.18
N ALA A 116 7.88 14.93 -25.45
CA ALA A 116 9.22 15.50 -25.43
C ALA A 116 10.26 14.51 -24.89
N GLY A 117 9.93 13.82 -23.79
CA GLY A 117 10.76 12.78 -23.19
C GLY A 117 10.98 11.62 -24.15
N GLY A 118 9.94 11.18 -24.88
CA GLY A 118 10.03 10.17 -25.92
C GLY A 118 11.00 10.57 -27.02
N LEU A 119 10.90 11.78 -27.56
CA LEU A 119 11.81 12.29 -28.58
C LEU A 119 13.27 12.30 -28.09
N VAL A 120 13.53 12.86 -26.90
CA VAL A 120 14.87 12.89 -26.31
C VAL A 120 15.39 11.48 -26.06
N GLY A 121 14.55 10.62 -25.48
CA GLY A 121 14.87 9.22 -25.23
C GLY A 121 15.17 8.45 -26.50
N GLY A 122 14.43 8.72 -27.58
CA GLY A 122 14.66 8.13 -28.90
C GLY A 122 16.01 8.52 -29.49
N ILE A 123 16.39 9.81 -29.40
CA ILE A 123 17.71 10.29 -29.86
C ILE A 123 18.84 9.62 -29.06
N VAL A 124 18.74 9.63 -27.72
CA VAL A 124 19.74 9.01 -26.84
C VAL A 124 19.81 7.49 -27.07
N GLY A 125 18.65 6.85 -27.22
CA GLY A 125 18.52 5.43 -27.47
C GLY A 125 19.10 5.03 -28.82
N LEU A 126 18.89 5.83 -29.86
CA LEU A 126 19.48 5.63 -31.18
C LEU A 126 21.00 5.76 -31.11
N ALA A 127 21.54 6.80 -30.47
CA ALA A 127 22.99 6.99 -30.33
C ALA A 127 23.65 5.79 -29.61
N ARG A 128 23.04 5.32 -28.50
CA ARG A 128 23.50 4.14 -27.77
C ARG A 128 23.33 2.85 -28.57
N GLY A 129 22.24 2.71 -29.30
CA GLY A 129 21.96 1.57 -30.17
C GLY A 129 23.00 1.46 -31.29
N THR A 130 23.33 2.58 -31.93
CA THR A 130 24.38 2.65 -32.95
C THR A 130 25.74 2.24 -32.38
N TRP A 131 26.10 2.69 -31.18
CA TRP A 131 27.33 2.27 -30.50
C TRP A 131 27.38 0.76 -30.23
N ASN A 132 26.22 0.16 -29.95
CA ASN A 132 26.06 -1.27 -29.66
C ASN A 132 25.66 -2.12 -30.86
N HIS A 133 25.71 -1.59 -32.09
CA HIS A 133 25.31 -2.28 -33.33
C HIS A 133 23.83 -2.75 -33.38
N GLU A 134 22.96 -2.15 -32.56
CA GLU A 134 21.51 -2.42 -32.50
C GLU A 134 20.68 -1.11 -32.55
N PRO A 135 20.76 -0.29 -33.62
CA PRO A 135 20.19 1.06 -33.65
C PRO A 135 18.66 1.08 -33.51
N HIS A 136 17.94 0.19 -34.19
CA HIS A 136 16.47 0.14 -34.14
C HIS A 136 15.94 -0.27 -32.76
N LYS A 137 16.60 -1.21 -32.11
CA LYS A 137 16.26 -1.66 -30.76
C LYS A 137 16.59 -0.57 -29.73
N GLY A 138 17.72 0.10 -29.88
CA GLY A 138 18.09 1.27 -29.07
C GLY A 138 17.07 2.41 -29.20
N LEU A 139 16.65 2.75 -30.42
CA LEU A 139 15.61 3.76 -30.69
C LEU A 139 14.28 3.38 -30.02
N GLY A 140 13.81 2.14 -30.19
CA GLY A 140 12.55 1.67 -29.61
C GLY A 140 12.53 1.73 -28.08
N ILE A 141 13.59 1.19 -27.44
CA ILE A 141 13.75 1.25 -25.98
C ILE A 141 13.84 2.71 -25.51
N GLY A 142 14.56 3.55 -26.24
CA GLY A 142 14.73 4.96 -25.96
C GLY A 142 13.41 5.74 -26.00
N LEU A 143 12.64 5.59 -27.08
CA LEU A 143 11.31 6.19 -27.24
C LEU A 143 10.38 5.78 -26.11
N PHE A 144 10.30 4.48 -25.82
CA PHE A 144 9.45 3.95 -24.75
C PHE A 144 9.87 4.51 -23.38
N THR A 145 11.15 4.38 -23.03
CA THR A 145 11.68 4.85 -21.74
C THR A 145 11.46 6.35 -21.56
N GLY A 146 11.82 7.13 -22.58
CA GLY A 146 11.67 8.58 -22.57
C GLY A 146 10.22 9.01 -22.40
N TYR A 147 9.29 8.33 -23.09
CA TYR A 147 7.87 8.60 -22.97
C TYR A 147 7.36 8.36 -21.55
N PHE A 148 7.66 7.19 -20.96
CA PHE A 148 7.22 6.85 -19.61
C PHE A 148 7.83 7.76 -18.54
N VAL A 149 9.14 8.02 -18.61
CA VAL A 149 9.80 8.95 -17.69
C VAL A 149 9.20 10.35 -17.81
N GLY A 150 9.06 10.86 -19.04
CA GLY A 150 8.45 12.15 -19.32
C GLY A 150 7.02 12.26 -18.79
N ALA A 151 6.19 11.24 -19.03
CA ALA A 151 4.82 11.19 -18.55
C ALA A 151 4.73 11.15 -17.02
N ILE A 152 5.55 10.33 -16.36
CA ILE A 152 5.62 10.26 -14.88
C ILE A 152 6.03 11.60 -14.30
N VAL A 153 7.06 12.23 -14.85
CA VAL A 153 7.55 13.55 -14.43
C VAL A 153 6.46 14.60 -14.64
N GLY A 154 5.86 14.67 -15.82
CA GLY A 154 4.80 15.64 -16.14
C GLY A 154 3.58 15.49 -15.24
N PHE A 155 3.14 14.26 -14.96
CA PHE A 155 1.96 14.02 -14.11
C PHE A 155 2.20 14.36 -12.63
N ARG A 156 3.37 14.00 -12.10
CA ARG A 156 3.62 14.09 -10.65
C ARG A 156 4.25 15.40 -10.21
N THR A 157 5.04 16.05 -11.07
CA THR A 157 5.77 17.28 -10.71
C THR A 157 4.85 18.41 -10.25
N PRO A 158 3.71 18.71 -10.93
CA PRO A 158 2.80 19.76 -10.47
C PRO A 158 2.31 19.52 -9.03
N LYS A 159 1.93 18.27 -8.72
CA LYS A 159 1.51 17.88 -7.37
C LYS A 159 2.65 18.05 -6.35
N LYS A 160 3.88 17.66 -6.71
CA LYS A 160 5.04 17.79 -5.84
C LYS A 160 5.45 19.25 -5.58
N LEU A 161 5.32 20.13 -6.57
CA LEU A 161 5.63 21.55 -6.43
C LEU A 161 4.58 22.30 -5.62
N CYS A 162 3.31 21.90 -5.74
CA CYS A 162 2.21 22.62 -5.09
C CYS A 162 1.79 22.07 -3.73
N LYS A 163 2.23 20.87 -3.34
CA LYS A 163 1.92 20.25 -2.04
C LYS A 163 3.20 19.74 -1.41
N ASP A 164 3.41 19.99 -0.12
CA ASP A 164 4.56 19.41 0.58
C ASP A 164 4.36 17.91 0.86
N GLU A 165 5.43 17.25 1.30
CA GLU A 165 5.41 15.81 1.59
C GLU A 165 4.38 15.42 2.66
N PHE A 166 4.31 16.18 3.75
CA PHE A 166 3.40 15.93 4.86
C PHE A 166 1.94 16.01 4.41
N GLN A 167 1.57 17.04 3.64
CA GLN A 167 0.23 17.17 3.07
C GLN A 167 -0.14 16.02 2.14
N ARG A 168 0.79 15.57 1.29
CA ARG A 168 0.52 14.45 0.36
C ARG A 168 0.34 13.13 1.12
N GLN A 169 1.09 12.90 2.19
CA GLN A 169 0.96 11.69 3.02
C GLN A 169 -0.35 11.71 3.82
N LEU A 170 -0.72 12.85 4.42
CA LEU A 170 -2.02 13.02 5.10
C LEU A 170 -3.19 12.82 4.13
N GLU A 171 -3.12 13.42 2.95
CA GLU A 171 -4.14 13.24 1.89
C GLU A 171 -4.26 11.77 1.49
N PHE A 172 -3.15 11.05 1.31
CA PHE A 172 -3.17 9.63 1.00
C PHE A 172 -3.85 8.81 2.11
N GLY A 173 -3.40 9.00 3.36
CA GLY A 173 -3.94 8.28 4.52
C GLY A 173 -5.42 8.59 4.77
N LEU A 174 -5.84 9.85 4.71
CA LEU A 174 -7.23 10.26 4.96
C LEU A 174 -8.17 9.82 3.83
N ASN A 175 -7.72 9.86 2.56
CA ASN A 175 -8.53 9.36 1.45
C ASN A 175 -8.67 7.83 1.51
N GLY A 176 -7.60 7.12 1.89
CA GLY A 176 -7.63 5.67 2.12
C GLY A 176 -8.53 5.27 3.28
N PHE A 177 -8.38 5.94 4.41
CA PHE A 177 -9.21 5.73 5.59
C PHE A 177 -10.69 6.02 5.31
N GLY A 178 -11.00 7.11 4.60
CA GLY A 178 -12.39 7.43 4.20
C GLY A 178 -13.03 6.34 3.34
N ARG A 179 -12.29 5.74 2.40
CA ARG A 179 -12.76 4.56 1.65
C ARG A 179 -12.97 3.35 2.56
N GLY A 180 -12.10 3.15 3.54
CA GLY A 180 -12.26 2.12 4.56
C GLY A 180 -13.53 2.30 5.39
N LEU A 181 -13.83 3.52 5.82
CA LEU A 181 -15.07 3.85 6.53
C LEU A 181 -16.31 3.62 5.68
N GLU A 182 -16.27 3.99 4.40
CA GLU A 182 -17.38 3.75 3.48
C GLU A 182 -17.64 2.25 3.30
N ASN A 183 -16.59 1.44 3.12
CA ASN A 183 -16.71 -0.02 3.05
C ASN A 183 -17.27 -0.60 4.35
N LEU A 184 -16.83 -0.07 5.51
CA LEU A 184 -17.35 -0.46 6.81
C LEU A 184 -18.85 -0.13 6.94
N ARG A 185 -19.27 1.06 6.53
CA ARG A 185 -20.69 1.45 6.51
C ARG A 185 -21.52 0.51 5.64
N GLN A 186 -21.07 0.24 4.41
CA GLN A 186 -21.78 -0.63 3.47
C GLN A 186 -21.92 -2.06 4.01
N THR A 187 -20.89 -2.54 4.70
CA THR A 187 -20.90 -3.85 5.39
C THR A 187 -21.94 -3.87 6.51
N LEU A 188 -21.97 -2.83 7.34
CA LEU A 188 -22.84 -2.74 8.51
C LEU A 188 -24.31 -2.48 8.14
N ASN A 189 -24.56 -1.79 7.02
CA ASN A 189 -25.90 -1.53 6.49
C ASN A 189 -26.41 -2.61 5.53
N HIS A 190 -25.63 -3.67 5.26
CA HIS A 190 -25.94 -4.70 4.26
C HIS A 190 -26.24 -4.14 2.85
N GLU A 191 -25.65 -3.00 2.49
CA GLU A 191 -25.90 -2.32 1.20
C GLU A 191 -25.22 -3.02 0.01
N ARG A 192 -24.24 -3.89 0.29
CA ARG A 192 -23.60 -4.75 -0.71
C ARG A 192 -23.61 -6.19 -0.23
N GLU A 193 -24.30 -7.05 -0.98
CA GLU A 193 -24.40 -8.50 -0.69
C GLU A 193 -23.04 -9.19 -0.56
N ASN A 194 -22.00 -8.67 -1.24
CA ASN A 194 -20.69 -9.30 -1.28
C ASN A 194 -19.75 -8.89 -0.12
N LEU A 195 -19.96 -7.71 0.51
CA LEU A 195 -19.04 -7.22 1.55
C LEU A 195 -19.48 -7.66 2.93
N LYS A 196 -18.61 -8.38 3.64
CA LYS A 196 -18.89 -8.92 4.98
C LYS A 196 -18.03 -8.29 6.09
N PRO A 197 -18.46 -8.39 7.37
CA PRO A 197 -17.59 -8.14 8.51
C PRO A 197 -16.28 -8.92 8.41
N PHE A 198 -15.20 -8.43 9.03
CA PHE A 198 -13.92 -9.15 8.98
C PHE A 198 -14.03 -10.56 9.60
N GLU A 199 -14.80 -10.69 10.69
CA GLU A 199 -15.00 -11.96 11.39
C GLU A 199 -15.54 -13.06 10.46
N ASP A 200 -16.46 -12.71 9.55
CA ASP A 200 -16.99 -13.67 8.58
C ASP A 200 -15.90 -14.18 7.63
N TYR A 201 -15.03 -13.30 7.13
CA TYR A 201 -13.88 -13.74 6.31
C TYR A 201 -12.90 -14.57 7.13
N PHE A 202 -12.70 -14.24 8.40
CA PHE A 202 -11.83 -14.98 9.29
C PHE A 202 -12.34 -16.41 9.51
N GLU A 203 -13.62 -16.58 9.87
CA GLU A 203 -14.22 -17.89 10.08
C GLU A 203 -14.35 -18.70 8.78
N GLU A 204 -14.63 -18.06 7.64
CA GLU A 204 -14.60 -18.73 6.33
C GLU A 204 -13.21 -19.29 6.00
N GLU A 205 -12.16 -18.48 6.14
CA GLU A 205 -10.78 -18.93 5.86
C GLU A 205 -10.31 -19.95 6.89
N LYS A 206 -10.69 -19.79 8.16
CA LYS A 206 -10.41 -20.77 9.23
C LYS A 206 -11.01 -22.14 8.88
N ALA A 207 -12.28 -22.17 8.48
CA ALA A 207 -12.95 -23.39 8.06
C ALA A 207 -12.34 -23.98 6.79
N LEU A 208 -11.97 -23.14 5.82
CA LEU A 208 -11.32 -23.56 4.57
C LEU A 208 -9.99 -24.26 4.86
N ILE A 209 -9.10 -23.62 5.63
CA ILE A 209 -7.79 -24.16 5.99
C ILE A 209 -7.92 -25.44 6.81
N ARG A 210 -8.83 -25.47 7.80
CA ARG A 210 -9.12 -26.70 8.57
C ARG A 210 -9.47 -27.85 7.63
N ASN A 211 -10.41 -27.63 6.70
CA ASN A 211 -10.95 -28.69 5.85
C ASN A 211 -9.96 -29.14 4.76
N GLN A 212 -9.15 -28.23 4.24
CA GLN A 212 -8.22 -28.52 3.15
C GLN A 212 -6.89 -29.09 3.62
N CYS A 213 -6.41 -28.67 4.80
CA CYS A 213 -5.04 -28.96 5.22
C CYS A 213 -4.96 -29.95 6.38
N PHE A 214 -6.02 -30.16 7.17
CA PHE A 214 -5.96 -30.93 8.42
C PHE A 214 -6.91 -32.12 8.43
N ALA A 215 -6.44 -33.25 8.97
CA ALA A 215 -7.24 -34.48 9.05
C ALA A 215 -8.13 -34.51 10.30
N SER A 216 -7.81 -33.72 11.33
CA SER A 216 -8.55 -33.67 12.59
C SER A 216 -8.56 -32.26 13.21
N ASP A 217 -9.56 -31.98 14.06
CA ASP A 217 -9.65 -30.72 14.81
C ASP A 217 -8.46 -30.52 15.74
N SER A 218 -7.96 -31.59 16.37
CA SER A 218 -6.81 -31.49 17.28
C SER A 218 -5.53 -31.03 16.57
N GLU A 219 -5.29 -31.49 15.34
CA GLU A 219 -4.15 -31.02 14.55
C GLU A 219 -4.30 -29.56 14.14
N PHE A 220 -5.53 -29.15 13.80
CA PHE A 220 -5.82 -27.79 13.41
C PHE A 220 -5.64 -26.80 14.57
N GLU A 221 -6.17 -27.14 15.75
CA GLU A 221 -5.98 -26.31 16.95
C GLU A 221 -4.50 -26.22 17.34
N ALA A 222 -3.73 -27.31 17.21
CA ALA A 222 -2.28 -27.26 17.42
C ALA A 222 -1.57 -26.32 16.43
N PHE A 223 -2.00 -26.32 15.16
CA PHE A 223 -1.49 -25.41 14.13
C PHE A 223 -1.75 -23.93 14.47
N LEU A 224 -2.90 -23.59 15.08
CA LEU A 224 -3.22 -22.20 15.41
C LEU A 224 -2.16 -21.55 16.32
N ASP A 225 -1.55 -22.33 17.21
CA ASP A 225 -0.50 -21.91 18.15
C ASP A 225 0.93 -22.26 17.68
N GLU A 226 1.06 -22.95 16.56
CA GLU A 226 2.34 -23.31 15.95
C GLU A 226 3.00 -22.08 15.30
N ASP A 227 4.33 -22.01 15.38
CA ASP A 227 5.13 -21.01 14.68
C ASP A 227 5.30 -21.42 13.21
N ILE A 228 4.68 -20.68 12.31
CA ILE A 228 4.68 -20.91 10.87
C ILE A 228 5.59 -19.88 10.19
N THR A 229 6.59 -20.39 9.45
CA THR A 229 7.43 -19.55 8.60
C THR A 229 6.79 -19.36 7.23
N TYR A 230 6.71 -18.12 6.77
CA TYR A 230 6.25 -17.75 5.43
C TYR A 230 7.31 -16.88 4.73
N GLU A 231 7.21 -16.83 3.41
CA GLU A 231 8.16 -16.11 2.54
C GLU A 231 7.48 -14.89 1.92
N ILE A 232 8.11 -13.73 1.99
CA ILE A 232 7.80 -12.55 1.19
C ILE A 232 8.83 -12.53 0.06
N ASN A 233 8.36 -12.62 -1.17
CA ASN A 233 9.19 -12.82 -2.35
C ASN A 233 8.94 -11.71 -3.36
N SER A 234 9.97 -11.36 -4.14
CA SER A 234 9.82 -10.46 -5.27
C SER A 234 10.54 -10.97 -6.52
N PHE A 235 10.01 -10.65 -7.69
CA PHE A 235 10.66 -10.85 -8.98
C PHE A 235 10.51 -9.60 -9.84
N LYS A 236 11.45 -9.36 -10.75
CA LYS A 236 11.40 -8.28 -11.73
C LYS A 236 10.12 -8.37 -12.56
N ALA A 237 9.29 -7.33 -12.50
CA ALA A 237 8.04 -7.31 -13.24
C ALA A 237 8.31 -7.41 -14.76
N GLY A 238 7.59 -8.32 -15.42
CA GLY A 238 7.52 -8.41 -16.88
C GLY A 238 6.31 -7.64 -17.43
N PHE A 239 6.45 -7.05 -18.62
CA PHE A 239 5.34 -6.42 -19.35
C PHE A 239 4.86 -7.29 -20.52
N ILE A 240 3.69 -6.95 -21.07
CA ILE A 240 3.21 -7.44 -22.36
C ILE A 240 4.28 -7.09 -23.43
N GLY A 241 5.05 -8.08 -23.88
CA GLY A 241 6.20 -7.87 -24.76
C GLY A 241 7.36 -8.86 -24.58
N GLY A 242 7.28 -9.77 -23.61
CA GLY A 242 8.25 -10.86 -23.43
C GLY A 242 9.47 -10.48 -22.58
N ALA A 243 10.48 -11.35 -22.57
CA ALA A 243 11.68 -11.26 -21.72
C ALA A 243 12.46 -9.94 -21.86
N SER A 244 12.33 -9.23 -22.99
CA SER A 244 13.06 -7.99 -23.26
C SER A 244 12.65 -6.81 -22.38
N LEU A 245 11.46 -6.83 -21.78
CA LEU A 245 10.96 -5.77 -20.89
C LEU A 245 10.96 -6.18 -19.42
N HIS A 246 11.58 -7.32 -19.09
CA HIS A 246 11.71 -7.79 -17.73
C HIS A 246 12.59 -6.84 -16.90
N GLY A 247 12.09 -6.39 -15.75
CA GLY A 247 12.81 -5.46 -14.87
C GLY A 247 12.79 -3.99 -15.33
N TYR A 248 11.81 -3.60 -16.16
CA TYR A 248 11.62 -2.20 -16.56
C TYR A 248 10.71 -1.41 -15.61
N LEU A 249 9.81 -2.08 -14.89
CA LEU A 249 8.74 -1.45 -14.11
C LEU A 249 8.83 -1.70 -12.59
N GLY A 250 9.98 -2.18 -12.12
CA GLY A 250 10.21 -2.55 -10.71
C GLY A 250 9.99 -4.04 -10.47
N HIS A 251 9.71 -4.41 -9.22
CA HIS A 251 9.38 -5.77 -8.83
C HIS A 251 7.88 -5.98 -8.62
N HIS A 252 7.42 -7.20 -8.91
CA HIS A 252 6.19 -7.74 -8.34
C HIS A 252 6.50 -8.34 -6.97
N LEU A 253 5.63 -8.09 -6.00
CA LEU A 253 5.77 -8.58 -4.62
C LEU A 253 4.60 -9.51 -4.29
N TYR A 254 4.91 -10.64 -3.65
CA TYR A 254 3.95 -11.65 -3.24
C TYR A 254 4.39 -12.36 -1.95
N ILE A 255 3.44 -12.97 -1.24
CA ILE A 255 3.72 -13.81 -0.07
C ILE A 255 3.39 -15.26 -0.41
N VAL A 256 4.28 -16.18 -0.05
CA VAL A 256 4.08 -17.63 -0.12
C VAL A 256 3.92 -18.17 1.29
N ILE A 257 2.81 -18.86 1.52
CA ILE A 257 2.50 -19.53 2.78
C ILE A 257 2.31 -21.01 2.46
N LYS A 258 3.08 -21.88 3.14
CA LYS A 258 2.96 -23.34 3.03
C LYS A 258 2.34 -23.88 4.31
N ILE A 259 1.22 -24.57 4.19
CA ILE A 259 0.52 -25.22 5.30
C ILE A 259 0.41 -26.69 4.94
N LYS A 260 1.28 -27.52 5.51
CA LYS A 260 1.46 -28.93 5.10
C LYS A 260 1.70 -29.02 3.59
N GLU A 261 0.87 -29.77 2.86
CA GLU A 261 0.99 -29.96 1.41
C GLU A 261 0.34 -28.83 0.57
N SER A 262 -0.33 -27.87 1.23
CA SER A 262 -1.03 -26.78 0.55
C SER A 262 -0.18 -25.51 0.48
N GLN A 263 -0.19 -24.88 -0.69
CA GLN A 263 0.44 -23.57 -0.91
C GLN A 263 -0.61 -22.49 -1.13
N HIS A 264 -0.50 -21.40 -0.39
CA HIS A 264 -1.36 -20.23 -0.47
C HIS A 264 -0.54 -19.00 -0.88
N LEU A 265 -1.08 -18.19 -1.78
CA LEU A 265 -0.43 -17.00 -2.31
C LEU A 265 -1.23 -15.74 -1.97
N ILE A 266 -0.52 -14.72 -1.51
CA ILE A 266 -1.06 -13.36 -1.33
C ILE A 266 -0.36 -12.45 -2.31
N GLU A 267 -1.09 -11.99 -3.32
CA GLU A 267 -0.52 -11.15 -4.37
C GLU A 267 -1.54 -10.30 -5.12
N PHE A 268 -1.05 -9.22 -5.74
CA PHE A 268 -1.84 -8.33 -6.56
C PHE A 268 -1.66 -8.65 -8.04
N THR A 269 -2.41 -9.62 -8.55
CA THR A 269 -2.27 -10.07 -9.94
C THR A 269 -3.59 -10.55 -10.51
N ARG A 270 -3.63 -10.70 -11.84
CA ARG A 270 -4.69 -11.41 -12.56
C ARG A 270 -4.35 -12.87 -12.84
N GLN A 271 -3.07 -13.21 -12.80
CA GLN A 271 -2.54 -14.57 -12.98
C GLN A 271 -1.51 -14.85 -11.90
N PRO A 272 -1.60 -15.97 -11.17
CA PRO A 272 -0.73 -16.24 -10.04
C PRO A 272 0.75 -16.22 -10.43
N ALA A 273 1.62 -15.82 -9.51
CA ALA A 273 3.06 -15.94 -9.67
C ALA A 273 3.48 -17.41 -9.84
N ASP A 274 4.41 -17.66 -10.77
CA ASP A 274 5.05 -18.97 -10.89
C ASP A 274 6.09 -19.14 -9.78
N THR A 275 5.73 -19.88 -8.74
CA THR A 275 6.60 -20.14 -7.58
C THR A 275 7.71 -21.16 -7.85
N SER A 276 7.81 -21.71 -9.06
CA SER A 276 8.95 -22.55 -9.45
C SER A 276 10.20 -21.73 -9.79
N ILE A 277 10.03 -20.44 -10.07
CA ILE A 277 11.12 -19.52 -10.40
C ILE A 277 11.69 -18.95 -9.10
N PRO A 278 13.02 -19.05 -8.87
CA PRO A 278 13.65 -18.43 -7.70
C PRO A 278 13.39 -16.91 -7.65
N PRO A 279 13.06 -16.35 -6.47
CA PRO A 279 12.81 -14.93 -6.34
C PRO A 279 14.11 -14.12 -6.48
N ASP A 280 14.01 -12.89 -7.01
CA ASP A 280 15.12 -11.93 -7.06
C ASP A 280 15.46 -11.40 -5.66
N GLN A 281 14.45 -11.25 -4.80
CA GLN A 281 14.62 -10.90 -3.38
C GLN A 281 13.67 -11.72 -2.52
N GLN A 282 14.11 -12.07 -1.31
CA GLN A 282 13.34 -12.87 -0.36
C GLN A 282 13.53 -12.34 1.07
N GLU A 283 12.44 -12.35 1.82
CA GLU A 283 12.40 -12.11 3.26
C GLU A 283 11.56 -13.23 3.90
N MET A 284 12.06 -13.87 4.96
CA MET A 284 11.31 -14.88 5.71
C MET A 284 10.84 -14.32 7.05
N ARG A 285 9.65 -14.73 7.47
CA ARG A 285 9.05 -14.33 8.75
C ARG A 285 8.34 -15.50 9.39
N THR A 286 8.27 -15.46 10.72
CA THR A 286 7.59 -16.49 11.51
C THR A 286 6.50 -15.84 12.36
N VAL A 287 5.29 -16.41 12.29
CA VAL A 287 4.12 -15.98 13.07
C VAL A 287 3.29 -17.20 13.48
N LYS A 288 2.37 -17.01 14.42
CA LYS A 288 1.43 -18.06 14.81
C LYS A 288 0.48 -18.45 13.68
N GLY A 289 0.06 -19.71 13.60
CA GLY A 289 -0.91 -20.18 12.59
C GLY A 289 -2.21 -19.38 12.58
N LYS A 290 -2.69 -18.93 13.75
CA LYS A 290 -3.83 -17.99 13.83
C LYS A 290 -3.60 -16.71 13.03
N LYS A 291 -2.38 -16.15 13.08
CA LYS A 291 -2.00 -14.94 12.33
C LYS A 291 -1.96 -15.20 10.81
N ILE A 292 -1.61 -16.41 10.38
CA ILE A 292 -1.70 -16.82 8.98
C ILE A 292 -3.15 -16.75 8.47
N ILE A 293 -4.11 -17.21 9.27
CA ILE A 293 -5.54 -17.13 8.92
C ILE A 293 -5.99 -15.66 8.81
N GLU A 294 -5.56 -14.80 9.75
CA GLU A 294 -5.85 -13.36 9.68
C GLU A 294 -5.29 -12.72 8.41
N MET A 295 -4.09 -13.13 7.96
CA MET A 295 -3.49 -12.64 6.70
C MET A 295 -4.31 -13.07 5.49
N LEU A 296 -4.73 -14.33 5.41
CA LEU A 296 -5.53 -14.86 4.30
C LEU A 296 -6.93 -14.21 4.27
N ALA A 297 -7.58 -14.06 5.41
CA ALA A 297 -8.87 -13.37 5.52
C ALA A 297 -8.77 -11.90 5.12
N THR A 298 -7.72 -11.21 5.56
CA THR A 298 -7.43 -9.83 5.15
C THR A 298 -7.22 -9.75 3.63
N TYR A 299 -6.48 -10.69 3.06
CA TYR A 299 -6.24 -10.75 1.63
C TYR A 299 -7.54 -10.97 0.83
N LYS A 300 -8.38 -11.92 1.24
CA LYS A 300 -9.68 -12.18 0.59
C LYS A 300 -10.58 -10.94 0.58
N LYS A 301 -10.68 -10.24 1.72
CA LYS A 301 -11.42 -8.97 1.78
C LYS A 301 -10.79 -7.88 0.89
N LEU A 302 -9.47 -7.84 0.80
CA LEU A 302 -8.76 -6.94 -0.10
C LEU A 302 -9.00 -7.28 -1.58
N GLN A 303 -9.16 -8.56 -1.95
CA GLN A 303 -9.49 -8.94 -3.32
C GLN A 303 -10.86 -8.41 -3.75
N GLU A 304 -11.82 -8.27 -2.84
CA GLU A 304 -13.14 -7.70 -3.18
C GLU A 304 -13.13 -6.18 -3.27
N THR A 305 -12.37 -5.52 -2.40
CA THR A 305 -12.30 -4.04 -2.32
C THR A 305 -11.25 -3.43 -3.25
N ASN A 306 -10.24 -4.21 -3.62
CA ASN A 306 -9.08 -3.83 -4.40
C ASN A 306 -8.75 -4.90 -5.47
N ALA A 307 -9.75 -5.51 -6.10
CA ALA A 307 -9.53 -6.48 -7.18
C ALA A 307 -8.60 -5.92 -8.27
N CYS A 308 -7.63 -6.74 -8.72
CA CYS A 308 -6.74 -6.38 -9.83
C CYS A 308 -7.48 -6.47 -11.18
N THR A 309 -8.40 -5.55 -11.43
CA THR A 309 -9.14 -5.43 -12.70
C THR A 309 -8.46 -4.44 -13.63
N TYR A 310 -8.79 -4.48 -14.93
CA TYR A 310 -8.33 -3.44 -15.86
C TYR A 310 -8.77 -2.04 -15.42
N ASP A 311 -10.00 -1.92 -14.93
CA ASP A 311 -10.51 -0.67 -14.38
C ASP A 311 -9.65 -0.19 -13.19
N TYR A 312 -9.30 -1.07 -12.25
CA TYR A 312 -8.41 -0.74 -11.15
C TYR A 312 -7.03 -0.29 -11.64
N ILE A 313 -6.44 -1.03 -12.60
CA ILE A 313 -5.12 -0.71 -13.16
C ILE A 313 -5.13 0.67 -13.82
N LEU A 314 -6.19 1.01 -14.56
CA LEU A 314 -6.30 2.27 -15.28
C LEU A 314 -6.66 3.46 -14.38
N THR A 315 -7.45 3.24 -13.33
CA THR A 315 -8.02 4.34 -12.53
C THR A 315 -7.37 4.51 -11.15
N ARG A 316 -6.77 3.45 -10.59
CA ARG A 316 -6.29 3.43 -9.20
C ARG A 316 -4.84 3.02 -9.03
N MET A 317 -4.29 2.22 -9.95
CA MET A 317 -2.90 1.78 -9.82
C MET A 317 -1.96 2.94 -10.08
N LYS A 318 -1.06 3.19 -9.13
CA LYS A 318 -0.06 4.24 -9.22
C LYS A 318 1.25 3.71 -8.64
N PRO A 319 2.27 3.43 -9.48
CA PRO A 319 3.55 2.87 -9.02
C PRO A 319 4.16 3.69 -7.89
N GLY A 320 4.64 3.07 -6.82
CA GLY A 320 5.21 3.80 -5.67
C GLY A 320 4.18 4.34 -4.67
N ASP A 321 2.88 4.26 -4.95
CA ASP A 321 1.80 4.79 -4.11
C ASP A 321 0.76 3.69 -3.82
N ASN A 322 0.17 3.10 -4.87
CA ASN A 322 -0.86 2.09 -4.81
C ASN A 322 -0.60 1.02 -5.90
N ASP A 323 0.20 0.03 -5.56
CA ASP A 323 0.66 -1.07 -6.42
C ASP A 323 0.73 -2.40 -5.63
N CYS A 324 1.37 -3.43 -6.20
CA CYS A 324 1.48 -4.75 -5.57
C CYS A 324 2.20 -4.72 -4.21
N HIS A 325 3.24 -3.88 -4.06
CA HIS A 325 3.87 -3.64 -2.76
C HIS A 325 2.88 -3.07 -1.75
N THR A 326 2.04 -2.13 -2.18
CA THR A 326 0.99 -1.56 -1.32
C THR A 326 -0.03 -2.61 -0.87
N LEU A 327 -0.45 -3.55 -1.73
CA LEU A 327 -1.34 -4.63 -1.32
C LEU A 327 -0.70 -5.51 -0.23
N VAL A 328 0.54 -5.96 -0.45
CA VAL A 328 1.27 -6.79 0.53
C VAL A 328 1.41 -6.03 1.85
N ASN A 329 1.74 -4.74 1.81
CA ASN A 329 1.82 -3.92 3.01
C ASN A 329 0.46 -3.70 3.69
N LYS A 330 -0.66 -3.65 2.94
CA LYS A 330 -2.00 -3.63 3.52
C LYS A 330 -2.28 -4.92 4.31
N VAL A 331 -1.83 -6.08 3.84
CA VAL A 331 -1.97 -7.34 4.57
C VAL A 331 -1.06 -7.38 5.79
N LEU A 332 0.23 -7.06 5.62
CA LEU A 332 1.21 -7.11 6.72
C LEU A 332 0.84 -6.12 7.83
N ILE A 333 0.73 -4.83 7.52
CA ILE A 333 0.37 -3.80 8.52
C ILE A 333 -1.07 -4.01 9.01
N GLY A 334 -1.97 -4.45 8.12
CA GLY A 334 -3.33 -4.79 8.46
C GLY A 334 -3.46 -5.93 9.47
N THR A 335 -2.42 -6.75 9.64
CA THR A 335 -2.37 -7.86 10.61
C THR A 335 -1.34 -7.64 11.71
N ASP A 336 -0.94 -6.38 11.96
CA ASP A 336 0.02 -5.97 12.98
C ASP A 336 1.45 -6.47 12.76
N GLN A 337 1.85 -6.62 11.51
CA GLN A 337 3.20 -6.98 11.12
C GLN A 337 3.92 -5.77 10.48
N PRO A 338 5.26 -5.67 10.60
CA PRO A 338 6.03 -4.66 9.90
C PRO A 338 5.80 -4.70 8.38
N ALA A 339 5.95 -3.59 7.68
CA ALA A 339 5.92 -3.61 6.22
C ALA A 339 7.04 -4.48 5.63
N ALA A 340 6.90 -4.92 4.38
CA ALA A 340 7.95 -5.66 3.68
C ALA A 340 9.23 -4.82 3.54
N ARG A 341 10.40 -5.44 3.73
CA ARG A 341 11.71 -4.79 3.59
C ARG A 341 12.28 -4.87 2.17
N LEU A 342 11.62 -5.61 1.28
CA LEU A 342 12.04 -5.79 -0.10
C LEU A 342 11.93 -4.46 -0.89
N LEU A 343 12.98 -4.17 -1.65
CA LEU A 343 13.14 -2.90 -2.36
C LEU A 343 12.42 -2.92 -3.70
N ARG A 344 11.69 -1.84 -4.02
CA ARG A 344 10.85 -1.78 -5.23
C ARG A 344 11.66 -1.81 -6.52
N TYR A 345 12.88 -1.27 -6.50
CA TYR A 345 13.71 -1.05 -7.70
C TYR A 345 15.16 -1.59 -7.59
N GLN A 346 15.43 -2.54 -6.69
CA GLN A 346 16.76 -3.16 -6.56
C GLN A 346 17.17 -3.95 -7.80
N GLY A 347 18.44 -3.90 -8.20
CA GLY A 347 18.95 -4.74 -9.28
C GLY A 347 18.28 -4.53 -10.65
N MET A 348 17.58 -3.40 -10.85
CA MET A 348 16.96 -3.03 -12.11
C MET A 348 18.02 -2.67 -13.16
N ASN A 349 17.67 -2.85 -14.44
CA ASN A 349 18.50 -2.33 -15.52
C ASN A 349 18.49 -0.78 -15.51
N THR A 350 19.35 -0.15 -16.33
CA THR A 350 19.49 1.33 -16.35
C THR A 350 18.17 2.06 -16.58
N VAL A 351 17.26 1.48 -17.38
CA VAL A 351 15.93 2.05 -17.65
C VAL A 351 15.05 1.96 -16.40
N GLY A 352 14.90 0.76 -15.83
CA GLY A 352 14.12 0.54 -14.62
C GLY A 352 14.64 1.34 -13.43
N ALA A 353 15.96 1.51 -13.30
CA ALA A 353 16.58 2.35 -12.28
C ALA A 353 16.22 3.84 -12.46
N THR A 354 16.18 4.33 -13.71
CA THR A 354 15.82 5.73 -14.03
C THR A 354 14.34 5.97 -13.73
N ILE A 355 13.46 5.07 -14.19
CA ILE A 355 12.03 5.14 -13.89
C ILE A 355 11.79 5.08 -12.37
N GLY A 356 12.44 4.14 -11.69
CA GLY A 356 12.38 3.97 -10.25
C GLY A 356 12.84 5.20 -9.47
N PHE A 357 13.91 5.87 -9.91
CA PHE A 357 14.38 7.13 -9.33
C PHE A 357 13.32 8.23 -9.40
N PHE A 358 12.69 8.44 -10.56
CA PHE A 358 11.65 9.46 -10.68
C PHE A 358 10.39 9.10 -9.90
N ILE A 359 9.99 7.83 -9.88
CA ILE A 359 8.84 7.39 -9.07
C ILE A 359 9.12 7.61 -7.59
N SER A 360 10.27 7.17 -7.07
CA SER A 360 10.61 7.31 -5.65
C SER A 360 10.72 8.77 -5.24
N LYS A 361 11.35 9.62 -6.06
CA LYS A 361 11.46 11.05 -5.77
C LYS A 361 10.12 11.78 -5.88
N LEU A 362 9.20 11.33 -6.72
CA LEU A 362 7.92 12.01 -6.95
C LEU A 362 6.74 11.37 -6.20
N SER A 363 6.97 10.26 -5.49
CA SER A 363 5.99 9.62 -4.60
C SER A 363 5.78 10.46 -3.32
N PRO A 364 4.58 10.39 -2.69
CA PRO A 364 4.39 10.85 -1.32
C PRO A 364 5.26 10.11 -0.30
N PHE A 365 5.69 8.89 -0.60
CA PHE A 365 6.42 8.05 0.34
C PHE A 365 7.87 7.86 -0.12
N LYS A 366 8.80 8.11 0.80
CA LYS A 366 10.17 7.61 0.67
C LYS A 366 10.16 6.09 0.84
N GLU A 367 11.18 5.43 0.31
CA GLU A 367 11.32 3.96 0.42
C GLU A 367 11.39 3.49 1.88
N GLU A 368 12.01 4.29 2.76
CA GLU A 368 12.11 4.06 4.21
C GLU A 368 10.86 4.43 5.02
N PHE A 369 9.83 5.05 4.41
CA PHE A 369 8.64 5.50 5.16
C PHE A 369 7.93 4.34 5.88
N PHE A 370 7.91 3.17 5.24
CA PHE A 370 7.27 1.97 5.78
C PHE A 370 8.24 1.09 6.58
N THR A 371 9.54 1.39 6.57
CA THR A 371 10.51 0.64 7.37
C THR A 371 10.37 1.07 8.81
N THR A 372 9.61 0.29 9.58
CA THR A 372 9.65 0.38 11.03
C THR A 372 11.01 -0.16 11.49
N PRO A 373 11.73 0.51 12.40
CA PRO A 373 12.88 -0.08 13.04
C PRO A 373 12.38 -1.32 13.79
N GLY A 374 12.57 -2.49 13.20
CA GLY A 374 12.48 -3.74 13.94
C GLY A 374 13.64 -3.81 14.94
N PRO A 375 13.60 -4.75 15.90
CA PRO A 375 14.79 -5.07 16.66
C PRO A 375 15.92 -5.33 15.65
N SER A 376 17.04 -4.63 15.85
CA SER A 376 18.25 -4.83 15.08
C SER A 376 18.52 -6.33 15.01
N LEU A 377 18.49 -6.89 13.79
CA LEU A 377 19.18 -8.14 13.54
C LEU A 377 20.66 -7.82 13.76
N GLU A 378 21.17 -8.18 14.93
CA GLU A 378 22.60 -8.33 15.13
C GLU A 378 23.06 -9.35 14.08
N TYR A 379 23.88 -8.89 13.14
CA TYR A 379 24.61 -9.75 12.22
C TYR A 379 25.77 -10.43 12.95
#